data_AF-A0AAJ5YVZ0-F1
#
_entry.id   AF-A0AAJ5YVZ0-F1
#
_cell.length_a   1.000
_cell.length_b   1.000
_cell.length_c   1.000
_cell.angle_alpha   90.00
_cell.angle_beta   90.00
_cell.angle_gamma   90.00
#
_symmetry.space_group_name_H-M   'P 1'
#
loop_
_entity.id
_entity.type
_entity.pdbx_description
1 polymer ?
#
loop_
_entity_poly.entity_id
_entity_poly.type
_entity_poly.pdbx_seq_one_letter_code
_entity_poly.pdbx_strand_id
1 'polypeptide(L)'
;MRLLLLLLRRGGVSRRAYTTLTPADMLRIQATRGANLELDPRGVDYDLFETPSLEYTHQQREAPAVSDIPAPVLTMQRVLRAGDFAAASRLFEQLEELGTYLDQPLAEYAHASRWCAASGEPRRAVRFLRHIPRSSHSMDTSYQVSQTLLWLVRSGDGAAMQQGMLLAAEYGYVRELRKALVAMYQGPFGGTQEAPRLWCALAALLAAPTTDLARLYGCLVRAQLRGHHAPMHDTLSFPVDAYTQAVLRGEPCRPERMSQHDSDRFMRHVRRDDVARMRSVLLGVLKRGSMPSIEHVATLLCRASRQAWVDMPPSERRDAYRVSTGSFLRPLRKRCLSFPGLWETATLRAREKEGDWHSALRLWQQRFEPVRGVYEPAVHELVSRARPPTLPYVASVTANSERRPERTRHERARIMPTPYAVATVLRAMVRAYGPDGKALAPMYAALVDAAQPGGPTASAACFEAFIAMSSRVDAKRFVSPRVSRTTAQQLPTMWTMLRDMQAACIVPRSSTWTLFLQALLRDRSRAVRCCRVRRRRRMQVSCMCSRACGKRLVRGDGGARFGR
;
A
#
# COMPACT_ATOMS: atom_id res chain seq x y z
N MET A 1 27.05 59.30 23.95
CA MET A 1 28.21 58.78 23.15
C MET A 1 28.82 57.46 23.67
N ARG A 2 29.04 57.26 24.98
CA ARG A 2 29.64 56.01 25.50
C ARG A 2 28.76 54.75 25.34
N LEU A 3 27.43 54.88 25.38
CA LEU A 3 26.51 53.74 25.15
C LEU A 3 26.39 53.35 23.66
N LEU A 4 26.46 54.34 22.75
CA LEU A 4 26.46 54.11 21.29
C LEU A 4 27.69 53.27 20.86
N LEU A 5 28.83 53.51 21.51
CA LEU A 5 30.08 52.76 21.33
C LEU A 5 30.03 51.32 21.88
N LEU A 6 29.16 51.03 22.85
CA LEU A 6 28.96 49.70 23.42
C LEU A 6 27.97 48.87 22.59
N LEU A 7 26.93 49.49 22.04
CA LEU A 7 25.92 48.83 21.20
C LEU A 7 26.48 48.40 19.83
N LEU A 8 27.42 49.17 19.26
CA LEU A 8 28.06 48.84 17.98
C LEU A 8 29.16 47.77 18.07
N ARG A 9 29.64 47.46 19.28
CA ARG A 9 30.66 46.42 19.52
C ARG A 9 30.10 44.98 19.46
N ARG A 10 28.79 44.80 19.68
CA ARG A 10 28.12 43.48 19.63
C ARG A 10 27.79 43.00 18.21
N GLY A 11 27.89 43.86 17.19
CA GLY A 11 27.57 43.56 15.80
C GLY A 11 28.74 43.09 14.92
N GLY A 12 29.94 42.86 15.47
CA GLY A 12 31.06 42.27 14.72
C GLY A 12 31.61 43.11 13.55
N VAL A 13 31.36 44.42 13.52
CA VAL A 13 31.86 45.28 12.43
C VAL A 13 33.29 45.72 12.72
N SER A 14 34.22 45.34 11.82
CA SER A 14 35.62 45.75 11.88
C SER A 14 35.76 47.27 11.81
N ARG A 15 36.69 47.83 12.61
CA ARG A 15 37.02 49.25 12.69
C ARG A 15 37.46 49.79 11.32
N ARG A 16 36.53 50.32 10.54
CA ARG A 16 36.83 51.34 9.52
C ARG A 16 36.30 52.67 10.02
N ALA A 17 37.15 53.70 9.89
CA ALA A 17 36.90 55.05 10.38
C ALA A 17 35.58 55.60 9.83
N TYR A 18 34.77 56.16 10.73
CA TYR A 18 33.40 56.64 10.50
C TYR A 18 33.31 57.91 9.63
N THR A 19 34.34 58.26 8.87
CA THR A 19 34.43 59.57 8.19
C THR A 19 33.95 59.58 6.75
N THR A 20 33.48 58.47 6.18
CA THR A 20 32.94 58.43 4.81
C THR A 20 31.78 57.43 4.70
N LEU A 21 30.68 57.67 5.41
CA LEU A 21 29.41 56.97 5.14
C LEU A 21 28.64 57.81 4.12
N THR A 22 28.41 57.25 2.93
CA THR A 22 27.56 57.91 1.92
C THR A 22 26.08 57.74 2.29
N PRO A 23 25.18 58.60 1.79
CA PRO A 23 23.73 58.44 1.99
C PRO A 23 23.21 57.05 1.54
N ALA A 24 23.84 56.46 0.52
CA ALA A 24 23.53 55.12 0.04
C ALA A 24 23.93 54.02 1.05
N ASP A 25 25.03 54.22 1.79
CA ASP A 25 25.46 53.28 2.83
C ASP A 25 24.53 53.36 4.05
N MET A 26 24.07 54.56 4.41
CA MET A 26 23.02 54.77 5.43
C MET A 26 21.72 54.05 5.06
N LEU A 27 21.27 54.18 3.81
CA LEU A 27 20.05 53.52 3.33
C LEU A 27 20.19 51.99 3.28
N ARG A 28 21.37 51.46 2.94
CA ARG A 28 21.65 50.02 3.01
C ARG A 28 21.69 49.51 4.46
N ILE A 29 22.25 50.28 5.38
CA ILE A 29 22.26 49.96 6.82
C ILE A 29 20.83 50.00 7.40
N GLN A 30 19.98 50.94 6.95
CA GLN A 30 18.56 51.01 7.32
C GLN A 30 17.75 49.84 6.72
N ALA A 31 17.99 49.49 5.46
CA ALA A 31 17.33 48.36 4.80
C ALA A 31 17.72 47.00 5.43
N THR A 32 18.98 46.84 5.86
CA THR A 32 19.46 45.63 6.56
C THR A 32 19.00 45.56 8.02
N ARG A 33 18.77 46.69 8.68
CA ARG A 33 18.16 46.74 10.03
C ARG A 33 16.65 46.56 10.04
N GLY A 34 16.01 46.71 8.88
CA GLY A 34 14.58 46.51 8.71
C GLY A 34 13.75 47.65 9.31
N ALA A 35 12.58 47.87 8.71
CA ALA A 35 11.56 48.82 9.18
C ALA A 35 10.93 48.44 10.54
N ASN A 36 11.52 47.50 11.30
CA ASN A 36 11.05 47.08 12.63
C ASN A 36 11.82 47.78 13.77
N LEU A 37 12.79 48.64 13.46
CA LEU A 37 13.03 49.84 14.27
C LEU A 37 12.07 50.94 13.79
N GLU A 38 10.77 50.60 13.67
CA GLU A 38 9.75 51.61 13.87
C GLU A 38 10.18 52.31 15.17
N LEU A 39 10.46 53.60 15.04
CA LEU A 39 10.40 54.52 16.16
C LEU A 39 9.27 54.04 17.06
N ASP A 40 9.49 54.10 18.38
CA ASP A 40 8.44 54.11 19.42
C ASP A 40 7.08 54.39 18.78
N PRO A 41 5.99 53.63 18.99
CA PRO A 41 4.70 53.74 18.27
C PRO A 41 4.11 55.15 17.99
N ARG A 42 4.73 56.22 18.51
CA ARG A 42 4.52 57.65 18.27
C ARG A 42 5.57 58.37 17.38
N GLY A 43 6.61 57.72 16.87
CA GLY A 43 7.60 58.31 15.96
C GLY A 43 8.79 59.06 16.60
N VAL A 44 9.07 58.93 17.91
CA VAL A 44 10.12 59.72 18.61
C VAL A 44 10.86 58.88 19.66
N ASP A 45 12.19 59.01 19.74
CA ASP A 45 13.04 58.30 20.72
C ASP A 45 13.01 59.00 22.09
N TYR A 46 12.01 58.68 22.93
CA TYR A 46 11.79 59.33 24.24
C TYR A 46 12.84 58.99 25.30
N ASP A 47 13.64 57.94 25.10
CA ASP A 47 14.78 57.56 25.96
C ASP A 47 15.85 58.66 26.04
N LEU A 48 15.80 59.66 25.15
CA LEU A 48 16.66 60.85 25.15
C LEU A 48 16.14 61.99 26.02
N PHE A 49 14.87 61.98 26.43
CA PHE A 49 14.20 63.14 27.05
C PHE A 49 13.53 62.85 28.39
N GLU A 50 13.05 61.64 28.66
CA GLU A 50 12.40 61.28 29.92
C GLU A 50 12.72 59.85 30.38
N THR A 51 12.55 59.57 31.68
CA THR A 51 12.68 58.19 32.19
C THR A 51 11.44 57.39 31.81
N PRO A 52 11.58 56.17 31.26
CA PRO A 52 10.45 55.43 30.71
C PRO A 52 9.42 55.12 31.80
N SER A 53 8.14 55.40 31.51
CA SER A 53 7.04 55.16 32.43
C SER A 53 6.83 53.66 32.69
N LEU A 54 6.19 53.33 33.82
CA LEU A 54 5.83 51.95 34.16
C LEU A 54 4.88 51.32 33.12
N GLU A 55 4.03 52.11 32.50
CA GLU A 55 3.15 51.66 31.41
C GLU A 55 3.93 51.38 30.12
N TYR A 56 4.92 52.20 29.78
CA TYR A 56 5.78 51.97 28.61
C TYR A 56 6.63 50.71 28.77
N THR A 57 7.22 50.49 29.94
CA THR A 57 7.97 49.26 30.23
C THR A 57 7.08 48.02 30.25
N HIS A 58 5.80 48.14 30.62
CA HIS A 58 4.81 47.08 30.48
C HIS A 58 4.51 46.78 29.01
N GLN A 59 4.21 47.80 28.21
CA GLN A 59 3.91 47.65 26.78
C GLN A 59 5.12 47.15 25.96
N GLN A 60 6.34 47.57 26.31
CA GLN A 60 7.57 47.07 25.69
C GLN A 60 7.83 45.59 26.01
N ARG A 61 7.41 45.11 27.20
CA ARG A 61 7.48 43.68 27.57
C ARG A 61 6.41 42.85 26.87
N GLU A 62 5.27 43.46 26.54
CA GLU A 62 4.16 42.84 25.81
C GLU A 62 4.32 42.94 24.28
N ALA A 63 5.21 43.81 23.80
CA ALA A 63 5.49 43.97 22.39
C ALA A 63 6.04 42.65 21.79
N PRO A 64 5.56 42.24 20.60
CA PRO A 64 6.01 41.01 19.97
C PRO A 64 7.54 41.05 19.78
N ALA A 65 8.20 39.98 20.24
CA ALA A 65 9.65 39.86 20.23
C ALA A 65 10.24 40.26 18.87
N VAL A 66 11.29 41.08 18.90
CA VAL A 66 12.05 41.50 17.72
C VAL A 66 12.49 40.24 16.97
N SER A 67 11.96 40.06 15.77
CA SER A 67 12.29 38.92 14.92
C SER A 67 13.72 39.08 14.39
N ASP A 68 14.57 38.09 14.63
CA ASP A 68 15.94 38.00 14.07
C ASP A 68 15.96 37.82 12.53
N ILE A 69 14.78 37.68 11.91
CA ILE A 69 14.60 37.54 10.46
C ILE A 69 14.68 38.93 9.79
N PRO A 70 15.53 39.14 8.77
CA PRO A 70 15.60 40.39 8.01
C PRO A 70 14.24 40.82 7.47
N ALA A 71 13.95 42.13 7.47
CA ALA A 71 12.66 42.66 7.03
C ALA A 71 12.21 42.20 5.63
N PRO A 72 13.08 42.09 4.61
CA PRO A 72 12.66 41.55 3.30
C PRO A 72 12.15 40.11 3.39
N VAL A 73 12.83 39.27 4.18
CA VAL A 73 12.48 37.86 4.39
C VAL A 73 11.20 37.75 5.23
N LEU A 74 11.00 38.63 6.21
CA LEU A 74 9.81 38.66 7.04
C LEU A 74 8.56 39.12 6.26
N THR A 75 8.71 40.12 5.39
CA THR A 75 7.64 40.54 4.46
C THR A 75 7.27 39.41 3.52
N MET A 76 8.28 38.74 2.94
CA MET A 76 8.05 37.57 2.10
C MET A 76 7.31 36.45 2.85
N GLN A 77 7.72 36.15 4.08
CA GLN A 77 7.07 35.15 4.93
C GLN A 77 5.60 35.50 5.20
N ARG A 78 5.27 36.77 5.47
CA ARG A 78 3.89 37.22 5.68
C ARG A 78 3.03 37.01 4.43
N VAL A 79 3.52 37.39 3.26
CA VAL A 79 2.80 37.23 1.98
C VAL A 79 2.58 35.75 1.67
N LEU A 80 3.60 34.91 1.87
CA LEU A 80 3.50 33.47 1.66
C LEU A 80 2.50 32.81 2.62
N ARG A 81 2.44 33.25 3.88
CA ARG A 81 1.47 32.76 4.87
C ARG A 81 0.04 33.23 4.58
N ALA A 82 -0.13 34.40 3.99
CA ALA A 82 -1.43 34.88 3.50
C ALA A 82 -1.94 34.09 2.29
N GLY A 83 -1.09 33.30 1.63
CA GLY A 83 -1.46 32.46 0.49
C GLY A 83 -1.52 33.20 -0.85
N ASP A 84 -1.09 34.47 -0.91
CA ASP A 84 -1.00 35.23 -2.15
C ASP A 84 0.34 34.95 -2.86
N PHE A 85 0.40 33.82 -3.56
CA PHE A 85 1.61 33.37 -4.24
C PHE A 85 1.95 34.21 -5.50
N ALA A 86 0.96 34.90 -6.08
CA ALA A 86 1.19 35.80 -7.21
C ALA A 86 1.87 37.09 -6.75
N ALA A 87 1.41 37.68 -5.63
CA ALA A 87 2.10 38.79 -5.00
C ALA A 87 3.49 38.38 -4.49
N ALA A 88 3.64 37.19 -3.90
CA ALA A 88 4.94 36.68 -3.46
C ALA A 88 5.95 36.57 -4.61
N SER A 89 5.51 36.11 -5.79
CA SER A 89 6.36 36.01 -6.98
C SER A 89 6.85 37.37 -7.46
N ARG A 90 5.95 38.37 -7.54
CA ARG A 90 6.32 39.74 -7.91
C ARG A 90 7.26 40.39 -6.90
N LEU A 91 6.96 40.23 -5.61
CA LEU A 91 7.80 40.74 -4.52
C LEU A 91 9.20 40.11 -4.59
N PHE A 92 9.29 38.81 -4.89
CA PHE A 92 10.57 38.11 -5.00
C PHE A 92 11.43 38.70 -6.13
N GLU A 93 10.84 38.94 -7.31
CA GLU A 93 11.54 39.57 -8.44
C GLU A 93 12.02 40.99 -8.11
N GLN A 94 11.16 41.81 -7.50
CA GLN A 94 11.52 43.16 -7.09
C GLN A 94 12.65 43.18 -6.05
N LEU A 95 12.63 42.25 -5.10
CA LEU A 95 13.68 42.12 -4.08
C LEU A 95 15.01 41.62 -4.67
N GLU A 96 14.98 40.74 -5.66
CA GLU A 96 16.17 40.33 -6.42
C GLU A 96 16.74 41.50 -7.25
N GLU A 97 15.90 42.27 -7.95
CA GLU A 97 16.31 43.44 -8.74
C GLU A 97 16.98 44.52 -7.88
N LEU A 98 16.49 44.70 -6.66
CA LEU A 98 17.06 45.63 -5.68
C LEU A 98 18.34 45.10 -5.01
N GLY A 99 18.78 43.88 -5.34
CA GLY A 99 19.97 43.25 -4.77
C GLY A 99 19.84 42.95 -3.27
N THR A 100 18.61 42.78 -2.78
CA THR A 100 18.37 42.47 -1.36
C THR A 100 18.61 40.99 -1.07
N TYR A 101 19.29 40.69 0.04
CA TYR A 101 19.65 39.33 0.39
C TYR A 101 18.42 38.55 0.90
N LEU A 102 17.89 37.65 0.06
CA LEU A 102 16.89 36.62 0.41
C LEU A 102 17.57 35.29 0.78
N ASP A 103 18.78 35.35 1.32
CA ASP A 103 19.63 34.18 1.56
C ASP A 103 19.14 33.33 2.73
N GLN A 104 18.26 33.86 3.58
CA GLN A 104 17.72 33.11 4.70
C GLN A 104 16.68 32.08 4.21
N PRO A 105 16.90 30.78 4.48
CA PRO A 105 15.98 29.76 4.00
C PRO A 105 14.68 29.76 4.78
N LEU A 106 13.54 29.69 4.08
CA LEU A 106 12.21 29.57 4.68
C LEU A 106 11.48 28.32 4.19
N ALA A 107 10.73 27.67 5.09
CA ALA A 107 9.91 26.51 4.75
C ALA A 107 8.74 26.89 3.83
N GLU A 108 8.23 28.12 3.98
CA GLU A 108 7.12 28.69 3.22
C GLU A 108 7.42 28.79 1.72
N TYR A 109 8.69 28.93 1.31
CA TYR A 109 9.09 28.91 -0.10
C TYR A 109 8.74 27.60 -0.81
N ALA A 110 8.62 26.48 -0.09
CA ALA A 110 8.17 25.22 -0.68
C ALA A 110 6.72 25.30 -1.20
N HIS A 111 5.86 26.12 -0.57
CA HIS A 111 4.48 26.34 -1.02
C HIS A 111 4.45 27.17 -2.30
N ALA A 112 5.20 28.27 -2.35
CA ALA A 112 5.34 29.08 -3.56
C ALA A 112 5.93 28.27 -4.71
N SER A 113 6.99 27.50 -4.45
CA SER A 113 7.61 26.62 -5.44
C SER A 113 6.60 25.64 -6.05
N ARG A 114 5.77 25.00 -5.22
CA ARG A 114 4.70 24.11 -5.69
C ARG A 114 3.66 24.86 -6.52
N TRP A 115 3.23 26.04 -6.06
CA TRP A 115 2.24 26.86 -6.76
C TRP A 115 2.76 27.26 -8.14
N CYS A 116 3.98 27.80 -8.25
CA CYS A 116 4.58 28.17 -9.54
C CYS A 116 4.69 26.97 -10.48
N ALA A 117 5.10 25.79 -9.96
CA ALA A 117 5.19 24.58 -10.77
C ALA A 117 3.81 24.11 -11.28
N ALA A 118 2.77 24.24 -10.45
CA ALA A 118 1.40 23.89 -10.83
C ALA A 118 0.77 24.90 -11.81
N SER A 119 1.15 26.18 -11.71
CA SER A 119 0.71 27.27 -12.59
C SER A 119 1.42 27.29 -13.95
N GLY A 120 2.37 26.38 -14.20
CA GLY A 120 3.10 26.30 -15.46
C GLY A 120 4.35 27.17 -15.55
N GLU A 121 4.88 27.65 -14.42
CA GLU A 121 6.10 28.48 -14.35
C GLU A 121 7.27 27.70 -13.71
N PRO A 122 7.86 26.71 -14.42
CA PRO A 122 8.83 25.78 -13.82
C PRO A 122 10.15 26.45 -13.40
N ARG A 123 10.60 27.49 -14.13
CA ARG A 123 11.84 28.21 -13.79
C ARG A 123 11.72 29.00 -12.49
N ARG A 124 10.58 29.66 -12.27
CA ARG A 124 10.25 30.36 -11.01
C ARG A 124 10.10 29.38 -9.86
N ALA A 125 9.49 28.21 -10.11
CA ALA A 125 9.41 27.16 -9.10
C ALA A 125 10.79 26.72 -8.61
N VAL A 126 11.76 26.58 -9.52
CA VAL A 126 13.16 26.25 -9.20
C VAL A 126 13.85 27.38 -8.45
N ARG A 127 13.59 28.66 -8.79
CA ARG A 127 14.10 29.80 -8.01
C ARG A 127 13.67 29.72 -6.54
N PHE A 128 12.37 29.58 -6.28
CA PHE A 128 11.89 29.41 -4.90
C PHE A 128 12.45 28.16 -4.22
N LEU A 129 12.65 27.07 -4.97
CA LEU A 129 13.24 25.83 -4.42
C LEU A 129 14.68 26.04 -3.92
N ARG A 130 15.45 26.99 -4.46
CA ARG A 130 16.81 27.33 -3.98
C ARG A 130 16.83 27.95 -2.58
N HIS A 131 15.72 28.53 -2.12
CA HIS A 131 15.65 29.21 -0.82
C HIS A 131 14.98 28.35 0.26
N ILE A 132 14.75 27.05 0.03
CA ILE A 132 14.21 26.17 1.07
C ILE A 132 15.29 25.75 2.07
N PRO A 133 14.91 25.44 3.33
CA PRO A 133 15.86 24.92 4.31
C PRO A 133 16.46 23.58 3.86
N ARG A 134 17.75 23.43 4.11
CA ARG A 134 18.45 22.14 3.99
C ARG A 134 17.86 21.17 5.02
N SER A 135 17.51 19.98 4.56
CA SER A 135 17.05 18.87 5.40
C SER A 135 15.98 19.27 6.43
N SER A 136 14.83 19.79 5.98
CA SER A 136 13.71 20.07 6.88
C SER A 136 13.09 18.76 7.40
N HIS A 137 12.94 18.63 8.72
CA HIS A 137 12.20 17.53 9.33
C HIS A 137 10.67 17.71 9.26
N SER A 138 10.19 18.84 8.70
CA SER A 138 8.76 19.09 8.55
C SER A 138 8.16 18.20 7.47
N MET A 139 7.18 17.39 7.88
CA MET A 139 6.40 16.54 6.98
C MET A 139 5.67 17.35 5.89
N ASP A 140 5.30 18.59 6.19
CA ASP A 140 4.60 19.46 5.23
C ASP A 140 5.58 19.96 4.15
N THR A 141 6.74 20.48 4.54
CA THR A 141 7.77 20.92 3.58
C THR A 141 8.20 19.78 2.66
N SER A 142 8.48 18.59 3.21
CA SER A 142 8.76 17.39 2.41
C SER A 142 7.64 17.05 1.42
N TYR A 143 6.38 17.21 1.84
CA TYR A 143 5.25 16.97 0.96
C TYR A 143 5.17 17.99 -0.17
N GLN A 144 5.34 19.29 0.12
CA GLN A 144 5.34 20.34 -0.88
C GLN A 144 6.48 20.15 -1.89
N VAL A 145 7.72 19.91 -1.43
CA VAL A 145 8.87 19.62 -2.29
C VAL A 145 8.59 18.41 -3.19
N SER A 146 8.05 17.32 -2.64
CA SER A 146 7.68 16.14 -3.44
C SER A 146 6.62 16.46 -4.51
N GLN A 147 5.66 17.35 -4.23
CA GLN A 147 4.68 17.79 -5.22
C GLN A 147 5.30 18.70 -6.29
N THR A 148 6.14 19.66 -5.90
CA THR A 148 6.87 20.53 -6.83
C THR A 148 7.65 19.70 -7.85
N LEU A 149 8.45 18.75 -7.39
CA LEU A 149 9.25 17.89 -8.28
C LEU A 149 8.39 17.11 -9.27
N LEU A 150 7.21 16.63 -8.85
CA LEU A 150 6.28 15.95 -9.77
C LEU A 150 5.64 16.89 -10.79
N TRP A 151 5.35 18.14 -10.42
CA TRP A 151 4.86 19.15 -11.35
C TRP A 151 5.93 19.57 -12.36
N LEU A 152 7.18 19.71 -11.94
CA LEU A 152 8.32 19.96 -12.83
C LEU A 152 8.48 18.86 -13.88
N VAL A 153 8.29 17.59 -13.50
CA VAL A 153 8.32 16.48 -14.48
C VAL A 153 7.18 16.58 -15.50
N ARG A 154 6.04 17.15 -15.12
CA ARG A 154 4.88 17.31 -16.00
C ARG A 154 4.96 18.54 -16.90
N SER A 155 5.76 19.54 -16.56
CA SER A 155 5.84 20.78 -17.34
C SER A 155 6.56 20.59 -18.67
N GLY A 156 7.41 19.57 -18.80
CA GLY A 156 8.20 19.29 -20.01
C GLY A 156 9.45 20.17 -20.16
N ASP A 157 9.70 21.12 -19.25
CA ASP A 157 10.95 21.91 -19.24
C ASP A 157 12.10 21.06 -18.66
N GLY A 158 12.91 20.49 -19.57
CA GLY A 158 14.03 19.61 -19.24
C GLY A 158 15.04 20.24 -18.29
N ALA A 159 15.38 21.51 -18.49
CA ALA A 159 16.38 22.21 -17.69
C ALA A 159 15.88 22.47 -16.26
N ALA A 160 14.66 23.00 -16.13
CA ALA A 160 14.07 23.26 -14.82
C ALA A 160 13.83 21.97 -14.03
N MET A 161 13.39 20.91 -14.70
CA MET A 161 13.22 19.59 -14.10
C MET A 161 14.54 19.03 -13.55
N GLN A 162 15.61 18.99 -14.36
CA GLN A 162 16.93 18.50 -13.95
C GLN A 162 17.47 19.29 -12.76
N GLN A 163 17.41 20.62 -12.85
CA GLN A 163 17.90 21.50 -11.80
C GLN A 163 17.12 21.33 -10.49
N GLY A 164 15.80 21.15 -10.57
CA GLY A 164 14.97 20.84 -9.41
C GLY A 164 15.36 19.53 -8.71
N MET A 165 15.68 18.48 -9.48
CA MET A 165 16.18 17.21 -8.92
C MET A 165 17.54 17.37 -8.25
N LEU A 166 18.46 18.10 -8.87
CA LEU A 166 19.80 18.34 -8.30
C LEU A 166 19.74 19.13 -7.00
N LEU A 167 18.94 20.21 -6.94
CA LEU A 167 18.74 21.00 -5.72
C LEU A 167 18.12 20.17 -4.59
N ALA A 168 17.10 19.36 -4.91
CA ALA A 168 16.49 18.49 -3.92
C ALA A 168 17.48 17.42 -3.40
N ALA A 169 18.40 16.94 -4.24
CA ALA A 169 19.48 16.05 -3.80
C ALA A 169 20.48 16.77 -2.90
N GLU A 170 20.97 17.94 -3.32
CA GLU A 170 21.91 18.77 -2.57
C GLU A 170 21.36 19.14 -1.18
N TYR A 171 20.07 19.45 -1.08
CA TYR A 171 19.44 19.85 0.17
C TYR A 171 18.95 18.65 1.02
N GLY A 172 19.22 17.41 0.60
CA GLY A 172 18.96 16.21 1.40
C GLY A 172 17.55 15.64 1.31
N TYR A 173 16.72 16.05 0.33
CA TYR A 173 15.36 15.55 0.09
C TYR A 173 15.33 14.25 -0.73
N VAL A 174 16.17 13.28 -0.32
CA VAL A 174 16.41 12.02 -1.06
C VAL A 174 15.15 11.16 -1.19
N ARG A 175 14.28 11.18 -0.16
CA ARG A 175 13.06 10.37 -0.14
C ARG A 175 12.01 10.87 -1.12
N GLU A 176 11.97 12.18 -1.30
CA GLU A 176 11.03 12.94 -2.10
C GLU A 176 11.36 12.78 -3.59
N LEU A 177 12.66 12.73 -3.93
CA LEU A 177 13.18 12.53 -5.28
C LEU A 177 12.67 11.25 -5.96
N ARG A 178 12.63 10.12 -5.23
CA ARG A 178 12.39 8.80 -5.83
C ARG A 178 11.16 8.75 -6.73
N LYS A 179 10.05 9.37 -6.32
CA LYS A 179 8.80 9.34 -7.10
C LYS A 179 8.91 10.16 -8.38
N ALA A 180 9.52 11.33 -8.28
CA ALA A 180 9.68 12.23 -9.41
C ALA A 180 10.68 11.66 -10.42
N LEU A 181 11.81 11.12 -9.95
CA LEU A 181 12.78 10.43 -10.81
C LEU A 181 12.16 9.23 -11.52
N VAL A 182 11.37 8.39 -10.84
CA VAL A 182 10.68 7.28 -11.53
C VAL A 182 9.74 7.78 -12.63
N ALA A 183 8.97 8.84 -12.38
CA ALA A 183 8.10 9.43 -13.39
C ALA A 183 8.89 10.02 -14.57
N MET A 184 10.00 10.69 -14.28
CA MET A 184 10.90 11.30 -15.26
C MET A 184 11.56 10.25 -16.18
N TYR A 185 12.10 9.17 -15.60
CA TYR A 185 12.78 8.11 -16.35
C TYR A 185 11.83 7.14 -17.05
N GLN A 186 10.56 7.10 -16.64
CA GLN A 186 9.51 6.38 -17.38
C GLN A 186 8.96 7.21 -18.56
N GLY A 187 9.04 8.54 -18.47
CA GLY A 187 8.65 9.45 -19.54
C GLY A 187 9.74 9.65 -20.60
N PRO A 188 9.53 10.57 -21.56
CA PRO A 188 10.40 10.74 -22.73
C PRO A 188 11.86 11.07 -22.38
N PHE A 189 12.10 11.71 -21.23
CA PHE A 189 13.45 11.98 -20.75
C PHE A 189 14.29 10.70 -20.56
N GLY A 190 13.66 9.60 -20.14
CA GLY A 190 14.34 8.34 -19.87
C GLY A 190 15.06 7.72 -21.07
N GLY A 191 14.65 8.06 -22.29
CA GLY A 191 15.30 7.61 -23.53
C GLY A 191 16.41 8.52 -24.05
N THR A 192 16.71 9.62 -23.36
CA THR A 192 17.67 10.63 -23.82
C THR A 192 19.10 10.33 -23.37
N GLN A 193 20.10 10.91 -24.06
CA GLN A 193 21.51 10.85 -23.63
C GLN A 193 21.80 11.66 -22.35
N GLU A 194 20.87 12.49 -21.91
CA GLU A 194 20.98 13.28 -20.68
C GLU A 194 20.65 12.45 -19.44
N ALA A 195 19.86 11.38 -19.58
CA ALA A 195 19.43 10.55 -18.46
C ALA A 195 20.59 9.87 -17.70
N PRO A 196 21.61 9.29 -18.38
CA PRO A 196 22.83 8.81 -17.71
C PRO A 196 23.61 9.94 -17.01
N ARG A 197 23.73 11.11 -17.65
CA ARG A 197 24.49 12.27 -17.12
C ARG A 197 23.87 12.80 -15.83
N LEU A 198 22.54 12.95 -15.81
CA LEU A 198 21.82 13.37 -14.62
C LEU A 198 21.99 12.37 -13.48
N TRP A 199 21.94 11.07 -13.76
CA TRP A 199 22.18 10.05 -12.74
C TRP A 199 23.57 10.19 -12.12
N CYS A 200 24.62 10.36 -12.93
CA CYS A 200 25.98 10.56 -12.42
C CYS A 200 26.09 11.80 -11.52
N ALA A 201 25.47 12.92 -11.92
CA ALA A 201 25.43 14.13 -11.11
C ALA A 201 24.68 13.92 -9.77
N LEU A 202 23.53 13.23 -9.80
CA LEU A 202 22.77 12.90 -8.59
C LEU A 202 23.55 11.95 -7.67
N ALA A 203 24.19 10.92 -8.23
CA ALA A 203 24.97 9.96 -7.46
C ALA A 203 26.14 10.63 -6.73
N ALA A 204 26.79 11.62 -7.37
CA ALA A 204 27.85 12.42 -6.74
C ALA A 204 27.33 13.28 -5.58
N LEU A 205 26.13 13.87 -5.70
CA LEU A 205 25.55 14.73 -4.67
C LEU A 205 24.98 13.98 -3.46
N LEU A 206 24.45 12.77 -3.67
CA LEU A 206 23.64 12.10 -2.65
C LEU A 206 24.43 11.53 -1.46
N ALA A 207 25.76 11.38 -1.56
CA ALA A 207 26.67 10.91 -0.51
C ALA A 207 26.15 9.73 0.35
N ALA A 208 25.27 8.90 -0.22
CA ALA A 208 24.51 7.87 0.48
C ALA A 208 25.25 6.52 0.47
N PRO A 209 24.99 5.61 1.42
CA PRO A 209 25.54 4.27 1.38
C PRO A 209 25.24 3.61 0.03
N THR A 210 26.24 2.94 -0.54
CA THR A 210 26.22 2.33 -1.89
C THR A 210 24.99 1.47 -2.13
N THR A 211 24.45 0.82 -1.10
CA THR A 211 23.25 -0.02 -1.17
C THR A 211 21.96 0.75 -1.45
N ASP A 212 21.79 1.96 -0.91
CA ASP A 212 20.59 2.77 -1.15
C ASP A 212 20.66 3.47 -2.52
N LEU A 213 21.87 3.86 -2.95
CA LEU A 213 22.11 4.32 -4.32
C LEU A 213 21.85 3.21 -5.35
N ALA A 214 22.32 1.99 -5.10
CA ALA A 214 22.06 0.84 -5.98
C ALA A 214 20.56 0.53 -6.12
N ARG A 215 19.79 0.65 -5.02
CA ARG A 215 18.33 0.50 -5.05
C ARG A 215 17.65 1.62 -5.82
N LEU A 216 18.10 2.86 -5.66
CA LEU A 216 17.56 4.00 -6.39
C LEU A 216 17.87 3.84 -7.89
N TYR A 217 19.12 3.52 -8.24
CA TYR A 217 19.55 3.23 -9.61
C TYR A 217 18.71 2.12 -10.23
N GLY A 218 18.56 0.98 -9.55
CA GLY A 218 17.70 -0.11 -10.00
C GLY A 218 16.23 0.31 -10.19
N CYS A 219 15.71 1.27 -9.40
CA CYS A 219 14.38 1.83 -9.65
C CYS A 219 14.31 2.61 -10.96
N LEU A 220 15.35 3.36 -11.32
CA LEU A 220 15.39 4.15 -12.55
C LEU A 220 15.54 3.27 -13.78
N VAL A 221 16.43 2.28 -13.75
CA VAL A 221 16.58 1.28 -14.82
C VAL A 221 15.24 0.59 -15.09
N ARG A 222 14.54 0.14 -14.05
CA ARG A 222 13.20 -0.44 -14.20
C ARG A 222 12.15 0.55 -14.71
N ALA A 223 12.29 1.85 -14.41
CA ALA A 223 11.40 2.87 -14.93
C ALA A 223 11.59 3.05 -16.44
N GLN A 224 12.85 3.06 -16.92
CA GLN A 224 13.16 3.09 -18.36
C GLN A 224 12.61 1.88 -19.11
N LEU A 225 12.78 0.68 -18.55
CA LEU A 225 12.21 -0.54 -19.15
C LEU A 225 10.69 -0.48 -19.25
N ARG A 226 10.00 0.10 -18.25
CA ARG A 226 8.54 0.35 -18.32
C ARG A 226 8.15 1.44 -19.31
N GLY A 227 9.05 2.39 -19.58
CA GLY A 227 8.92 3.41 -20.62
C GLY A 227 9.32 2.91 -22.02
N HIS A 228 9.71 1.63 -22.15
CA HIS A 228 10.25 1.06 -23.40
C HIS A 228 11.51 1.77 -23.91
N HIS A 229 12.35 2.28 -22.99
CA HIS A 229 13.64 2.91 -23.30
C HIS A 229 14.80 1.93 -23.08
N ALA A 230 15.90 2.16 -23.82
CA ALA A 230 17.16 1.46 -23.57
C ALA A 230 17.65 1.74 -22.13
N PRO A 231 17.96 0.71 -21.32
CA PRO A 231 18.34 0.91 -19.94
C PRO A 231 19.72 1.56 -19.83
N MET A 232 19.87 2.53 -18.90
CA MET A 232 21.18 3.13 -18.61
C MET A 232 22.23 2.11 -18.18
N HIS A 233 21.81 0.95 -17.69
CA HIS A 233 22.70 -0.12 -17.25
C HIS A 233 23.65 -0.60 -18.36
N ASP A 234 23.25 -0.48 -19.62
CA ASP A 234 24.07 -0.89 -20.76
C ASP A 234 25.23 0.09 -21.03
N THR A 235 25.12 1.34 -20.53
CA THR A 235 26.14 2.39 -20.72
C THR A 235 26.89 2.73 -19.44
N LEU A 236 26.27 2.54 -18.27
CA LEU A 236 26.84 2.85 -16.96
C LEU A 236 27.02 1.58 -16.13
N SER A 237 28.28 1.27 -15.82
CA SER A 237 28.66 0.18 -14.92
C SER A 237 28.44 0.61 -13.45
N PHE A 238 27.19 0.59 -13.00
CA PHE A 238 26.78 0.91 -11.63
C PHE A 238 26.02 -0.28 -11.01
N PRO A 239 26.26 -0.63 -9.73
CA PRO A 239 25.64 -1.78 -9.10
C PRO A 239 24.11 -1.64 -9.06
N VAL A 240 23.43 -2.71 -9.46
CA VAL A 240 21.98 -2.83 -9.44
C VAL A 240 21.56 -3.93 -8.48
N ASP A 241 20.38 -3.80 -7.87
CA ASP A 241 19.82 -4.85 -7.02
C ASP A 241 19.53 -6.13 -7.83
N ALA A 242 19.57 -7.29 -7.16
CA ALA A 242 19.39 -8.61 -7.77
C ALA A 242 18.08 -8.73 -8.57
N TYR A 243 17.02 -8.05 -8.13
CA TYR A 243 15.75 -8.02 -8.86
C TYR A 243 15.88 -7.25 -10.19
N THR A 244 16.57 -6.11 -10.22
CA THR A 244 16.87 -5.42 -11.49
C THR A 244 17.74 -6.27 -12.42
N GLN A 245 18.75 -6.98 -11.89
CA GLN A 245 19.60 -7.85 -12.72
C GLN A 245 18.79 -8.96 -13.39
N ALA A 246 17.90 -9.61 -12.65
CA ALA A 246 17.02 -10.63 -13.20
C ALA A 246 16.07 -10.07 -14.27
N VAL A 247 15.54 -8.84 -14.08
CA VAL A 247 14.70 -8.17 -15.10
C VAL A 247 15.49 -7.91 -16.38
N LEU A 248 16.74 -7.42 -16.26
CA LEU A 248 17.60 -7.13 -17.41
C LEU A 248 17.97 -8.39 -18.20
N ARG A 249 18.12 -9.55 -17.53
CA ARG A 249 18.37 -10.85 -18.17
C ARG A 249 17.13 -11.48 -18.82
N GLY A 250 15.97 -10.83 -18.74
CA GLY A 250 14.70 -11.39 -19.20
C GLY A 250 14.22 -12.58 -18.37
N GLU A 251 14.79 -12.79 -17.17
CA GLU A 251 14.35 -13.86 -16.28
C GLU A 251 12.97 -13.51 -15.70
N PRO A 252 12.04 -14.49 -15.60
CA PRO A 252 10.79 -14.28 -14.88
C PRO A 252 11.11 -14.03 -13.41
N CYS A 253 11.20 -12.75 -13.06
CA CYS A 253 11.49 -12.29 -11.70
C CYS A 253 10.34 -12.69 -10.79
N ARG A 254 10.40 -13.90 -10.24
CA ARG A 254 9.48 -14.33 -9.21
C ARG A 254 9.83 -13.51 -7.97
N PRO A 255 8.94 -12.64 -7.49
CA PRO A 255 9.25 -11.87 -6.30
C PRO A 255 9.48 -12.84 -5.14
N GLU A 256 10.53 -12.56 -4.37
CA GLU A 256 10.84 -13.37 -3.18
C GLU A 256 9.61 -13.49 -2.31
N ARG A 257 9.24 -14.72 -1.96
CA ARG A 257 8.08 -14.94 -1.10
C ARG A 257 8.39 -14.48 0.31
N MET A 258 7.36 -14.00 1.00
CA MET A 258 7.41 -13.72 2.44
C MET A 258 8.07 -14.88 3.21
N SER A 259 9.05 -14.53 4.06
CA SER A 259 9.81 -15.51 4.84
C SER A 259 8.91 -16.30 5.79
N GLN A 260 9.33 -17.53 6.15
CA GLN A 260 8.61 -18.34 7.14
C GLN A 260 8.54 -17.63 8.49
N HIS A 261 9.60 -16.93 8.90
CA HIS A 261 9.62 -16.14 10.13
C HIS A 261 8.54 -15.05 10.14
N ASP A 262 8.41 -14.28 9.06
CA ASP A 262 7.36 -13.27 8.94
C ASP A 262 5.97 -13.91 8.91
N SER A 263 5.84 -15.08 8.28
CA SER A 263 4.59 -15.86 8.22
C SER A 263 4.15 -16.27 9.62
N ASP A 264 5.06 -16.83 10.42
CA ASP A 264 4.78 -17.25 11.80
C ASP A 264 4.50 -16.05 12.71
N ARG A 265 5.20 -14.94 12.50
CA ARG A 265 4.92 -13.67 13.20
C ARG A 265 3.51 -13.16 12.86
N PHE A 266 3.13 -13.17 11.59
CA PHE A 266 1.78 -12.79 11.17
C PHE A 266 0.72 -13.69 11.82
N MET A 267 0.92 -15.01 11.79
CA MET A 267 -0.01 -15.97 12.37
C MET A 267 -0.13 -15.85 13.90
N ARG A 268 0.94 -15.47 14.60
CA ARG A 268 0.88 -15.11 16.02
C ARG A 268 -0.07 -13.93 16.28
N HIS A 269 -0.02 -12.89 15.44
CA HIS A 269 -0.92 -11.75 15.56
C HIS A 269 -2.36 -12.08 15.13
N VAL A 270 -2.56 -13.00 14.17
CA VAL A 270 -3.89 -13.53 13.84
C VAL A 270 -4.55 -14.21 15.05
N ARG A 271 -3.79 -15.00 15.82
CA ARG A 271 -4.30 -15.67 17.02
C ARG A 271 -4.68 -14.69 18.14
N ARG A 272 -4.05 -13.51 18.18
CA ARG A 272 -4.30 -12.43 19.14
C ARG A 272 -5.35 -11.41 18.66
N ASP A 273 -5.90 -11.60 17.46
CA ASP A 273 -6.79 -10.66 16.78
C ASP A 273 -6.23 -9.22 16.65
N ASP A 274 -4.90 -9.09 16.60
CA ASP A 274 -4.20 -7.80 16.55
C ASP A 274 -4.01 -7.35 15.09
N VAL A 275 -5.07 -6.72 14.56
CA VAL A 275 -5.14 -6.25 13.17
C VAL A 275 -4.04 -5.23 12.85
N ALA A 276 -3.69 -4.36 13.81
CA ALA A 276 -2.67 -3.33 13.63
C ALA A 276 -1.27 -3.95 13.44
N ARG A 277 -0.89 -4.93 14.27
CA ARG A 277 0.39 -5.64 14.12
C ARG A 277 0.42 -6.54 12.91
N MET A 278 -0.69 -7.21 12.56
CA MET A 278 -0.81 -7.96 11.30
C MET A 278 -0.48 -7.09 10.08
N ARG A 279 -1.08 -5.89 9.99
CA ARG A 279 -0.79 -4.92 8.92
C ARG A 279 0.68 -4.48 8.94
N SER A 280 1.26 -4.24 10.11
CA SER A 280 2.65 -3.82 10.25
C SER A 280 3.63 -4.85 9.66
N VAL A 281 3.40 -6.15 9.93
CA VAL A 281 4.19 -7.24 9.34
C VAL A 281 4.11 -7.21 7.82
N LEU A 282 2.91 -7.13 7.24
CA LEU A 282 2.74 -7.11 5.78
C LEU A 282 3.36 -5.86 5.13
N LEU A 283 3.26 -4.69 5.78
CA LEU A 283 3.92 -3.48 5.31
C LEU A 283 5.45 -3.61 5.34
N GLY A 284 6.00 -4.29 6.35
CA GLY A 284 7.42 -4.60 6.47
C GLY A 284 7.90 -5.53 5.35
N VAL A 285 7.17 -6.62 5.09
CA VAL A 285 7.42 -7.56 3.98
C VAL A 285 7.44 -6.83 2.64
N LEU A 286 6.39 -6.05 2.35
CA LEU A 286 6.30 -5.26 1.12
C LEU A 286 7.37 -4.15 1.05
N LYS A 287 7.84 -3.62 2.19
CA LYS A 287 8.94 -2.65 2.22
C LYS A 287 10.25 -3.26 1.71
N ARG A 288 10.48 -4.53 2.04
CA ARG A 288 11.67 -5.30 1.64
C ARG A 288 11.62 -5.79 0.20
N GLY A 289 10.49 -5.63 -0.49
CA GLY A 289 10.30 -6.10 -1.87
C GLY A 289 9.80 -7.55 -1.96
N SER A 290 9.59 -8.23 -0.83
CA SER A 290 9.04 -9.58 -0.82
C SER A 290 7.51 -9.58 -0.98
N MET A 291 6.97 -10.60 -1.62
CA MET A 291 5.54 -10.75 -1.88
C MET A 291 4.86 -11.56 -0.76
N PRO A 292 3.90 -10.97 -0.01
CA PRO A 292 3.06 -11.74 0.89
C PRO A 292 2.09 -12.63 0.11
N SER A 293 1.73 -13.78 0.69
CA SER A 293 0.73 -14.64 0.07
C SER A 293 -0.65 -13.99 0.06
N ILE A 294 -1.46 -14.33 -0.96
CA ILE A 294 -2.85 -13.87 -1.08
C ILE A 294 -3.64 -14.19 0.20
N GLU A 295 -3.41 -15.35 0.80
CA GLU A 295 -4.08 -15.80 2.02
C GLU A 295 -3.78 -14.91 3.24
N HIS A 296 -2.55 -14.41 3.39
CA HIS A 296 -2.20 -13.49 4.47
C HIS A 296 -2.91 -12.15 4.31
N VAL A 297 -2.86 -11.57 3.11
CA VAL A 297 -3.55 -10.30 2.81
C VAL A 297 -5.06 -10.47 2.98
N ALA A 298 -5.65 -11.55 2.45
CA ALA A 298 -7.07 -11.83 2.59
C ALA A 298 -7.50 -12.02 4.06
N THR A 299 -6.67 -12.67 4.88
CA THR A 299 -6.95 -12.86 6.31
C THR A 299 -6.96 -11.53 7.06
N LEU A 300 -6.03 -10.62 6.78
CA LEU A 300 -6.08 -9.27 7.34
C LEU A 300 -7.34 -8.52 6.89
N LEU A 301 -7.68 -8.60 5.60
CA LEU A 301 -8.88 -7.96 5.06
C LEU A 301 -10.15 -8.49 5.73
N CYS A 302 -10.28 -9.81 5.93
CA CYS A 302 -11.40 -10.44 6.62
C CYS A 302 -11.61 -9.94 8.07
N ARG A 303 -10.51 -9.61 8.76
CA ARG A 303 -10.56 -9.14 10.14
C ARG A 303 -10.86 -7.65 10.20
N ALA A 304 -10.15 -6.87 9.38
CA ALA A 304 -10.30 -5.42 9.33
C ALA A 304 -11.69 -4.99 8.83
N SER A 305 -12.26 -5.71 7.86
CA SER A 305 -13.57 -5.40 7.25
C SER A 305 -14.76 -5.48 8.20
N ARG A 306 -14.65 -6.27 9.29
CA ARG A 306 -15.67 -6.40 10.33
C ARG A 306 -15.80 -5.15 11.17
N GLN A 307 -14.75 -4.33 11.18
CA GLN A 307 -14.66 -3.11 11.95
C GLN A 307 -14.89 -1.91 11.02
N ALA A 308 -15.69 -0.93 11.43
CA ALA A 308 -15.77 0.36 10.74
C ALA A 308 -14.53 1.24 11.04
N TRP A 309 -13.98 1.04 12.23
CA TRP A 309 -12.87 1.80 12.80
C TRP A 309 -11.88 0.83 13.46
N VAL A 310 -10.59 1.10 13.29
CA VAL A 310 -9.50 0.32 13.88
C VAL A 310 -8.79 1.20 14.90
N ASP A 311 -8.62 0.66 16.10
CA ASP A 311 -7.89 1.33 17.17
C ASP A 311 -6.39 1.08 16.98
N MET A 312 -5.63 2.16 16.83
CA MET A 312 -4.19 2.10 16.64
C MET A 312 -3.50 2.14 18.00
N PRO A 313 -2.56 1.22 18.27
CA PRO A 313 -1.80 1.24 19.52
C PRO A 313 -0.94 2.51 19.60
N PRO A 314 -0.58 2.94 20.82
CA PRO A 314 0.30 4.08 21.01
C PRO A 314 1.67 3.82 20.36
N SER A 315 2.29 4.89 19.90
CA SER A 315 3.62 4.92 19.29
C SER A 315 4.42 6.06 19.90
N GLU A 316 5.75 6.01 19.78
CA GLU A 316 6.65 7.08 20.26
C GLU A 316 6.27 8.49 19.79
N ARG A 317 5.51 8.60 18.69
CA ARG A 317 5.14 9.88 18.08
C ARG A 317 3.67 10.28 18.29
N ARG A 318 2.82 9.36 18.75
CA ARG A 318 1.37 9.56 18.88
C ARG A 318 0.78 8.58 19.89
N ASP A 319 -0.08 9.11 20.76
CA ASP A 319 -0.94 8.33 21.64
C ASP A 319 -1.90 7.43 20.86
N ALA A 320 -2.58 6.51 21.55
CA ALA A 320 -3.57 5.65 20.94
C ALA A 320 -4.67 6.48 20.25
N TYR A 321 -4.99 6.15 19.01
CA TYR A 321 -5.95 6.91 18.21
C TYR A 321 -6.77 6.00 17.30
N ARG A 322 -7.96 6.46 16.93
CA ARG A 322 -8.91 5.70 16.13
C ARG A 322 -8.89 6.14 14.67
N VAL A 323 -8.90 5.17 13.75
CA VAL A 323 -8.81 5.44 12.30
C VAL A 323 -9.87 4.65 11.55
N SER A 324 -10.47 5.22 10.51
CA SER A 324 -11.40 4.47 9.65
C SER A 324 -10.68 3.30 8.98
N THR A 325 -11.36 2.17 8.81
CA THR A 325 -10.79 0.96 8.18
C THR A 325 -10.22 1.24 6.79
N GLY A 326 -10.84 2.16 6.02
CA GLY A 326 -10.32 2.60 4.73
C GLY A 326 -8.96 3.29 4.83
N SER A 327 -8.82 4.25 5.75
CA SER A 327 -7.55 4.94 6.01
C SER A 327 -6.49 4.01 6.59
N PHE A 328 -6.89 3.05 7.43
CA PHE A 328 -6.04 1.99 7.93
C PHE A 328 -5.47 1.12 6.79
N LEU A 329 -6.30 0.66 5.85
CA LEU A 329 -5.87 -0.23 4.77
C LEU A 329 -5.15 0.49 3.62
N ARG A 330 -5.33 1.80 3.45
CA ARG A 330 -4.83 2.57 2.31
C ARG A 330 -3.31 2.44 2.07
N PRO A 331 -2.43 2.51 3.09
CA PRO A 331 -1.00 2.35 2.87
C PRO A 331 -0.61 0.94 2.42
N LEU A 332 -1.31 -0.08 2.89
CA LEU A 332 -1.10 -1.46 2.46
C LEU A 332 -1.50 -1.63 1.00
N ARG A 333 -2.71 -1.16 0.64
CA ARG A 333 -3.19 -1.16 -0.75
C ARG A 333 -2.19 -0.50 -1.70
N LYS A 334 -1.70 0.69 -1.37
CA LYS A 334 -0.72 1.41 -2.20
C LYS A 334 0.55 0.60 -2.47
N ARG A 335 1.04 -0.17 -1.49
CA ARG A 335 2.21 -1.02 -1.65
C ARG A 335 1.92 -2.32 -2.40
N CYS A 336 0.73 -2.89 -2.22
CA CYS A 336 0.31 -4.05 -3.00
C CYS A 336 0.19 -3.74 -4.50
N LEU A 337 0.01 -2.47 -4.91
CA LEU A 337 0.02 -2.09 -6.33
C LEU A 337 1.34 -2.41 -7.05
N SER A 338 2.43 -2.58 -6.31
CA SER A 338 3.71 -3.06 -6.88
C SER A 338 3.64 -4.51 -7.37
N PHE A 339 2.61 -5.27 -6.96
CA PHE A 339 2.35 -6.64 -7.37
C PHE A 339 0.97 -6.72 -8.06
N PRO A 340 0.93 -6.75 -9.41
CA PRO A 340 -0.32 -6.71 -10.15
C PRO A 340 -1.33 -7.77 -9.68
N GLY A 341 -2.56 -7.35 -9.41
CA GLY A 341 -3.67 -8.24 -9.02
C GLY A 341 -3.64 -8.82 -7.61
N LEU A 342 -2.58 -8.59 -6.81
CA LEU A 342 -2.47 -9.11 -5.44
C LEU A 342 -3.61 -8.57 -4.56
N TRP A 343 -3.84 -7.26 -4.59
CA TRP A 343 -4.86 -6.62 -3.76
C TRP A 343 -6.27 -7.05 -4.15
N GLU A 344 -6.58 -7.04 -5.44
CA GLU A 344 -7.87 -7.44 -5.99
C GLU A 344 -8.17 -8.90 -5.68
N THR A 345 -7.21 -9.80 -5.91
CA THR A 345 -7.39 -11.24 -5.66
C THR A 345 -7.53 -11.53 -4.16
N ALA A 346 -6.75 -10.84 -3.31
CA ALA A 346 -6.89 -10.96 -1.86
C ALA A 346 -8.23 -10.42 -1.35
N THR A 347 -8.72 -9.33 -1.94
CA THR A 347 -10.04 -8.77 -1.61
C THR A 347 -11.14 -9.74 -2.03
N LEU A 348 -11.06 -10.31 -3.24
CA LEU A 348 -12.00 -11.34 -3.72
C LEU A 348 -12.03 -12.53 -2.76
N ARG A 349 -10.86 -13.04 -2.36
CA ARG A 349 -10.73 -14.14 -1.41
C ARG A 349 -11.27 -13.79 -0.03
N ALA A 350 -11.07 -12.56 0.45
CA ALA A 350 -11.59 -12.13 1.73
C ALA A 350 -13.13 -12.17 1.75
N ARG A 351 -13.78 -11.67 0.69
CA ARG A 351 -15.25 -11.70 0.56
C ARG A 351 -15.81 -13.12 0.50
N GLU A 352 -15.17 -14.00 -0.27
CA GLU A 352 -15.59 -15.40 -0.32
C GLU A 352 -15.43 -16.10 1.05
N LYS A 353 -14.37 -15.82 1.81
CA LYS A 353 -14.18 -16.36 3.17
C LYS A 353 -15.23 -15.85 4.17
N GLU A 354 -15.65 -14.60 4.03
CA GLU A 354 -16.70 -13.98 4.86
C GLU A 354 -18.09 -14.53 4.53
N GLY A 355 -18.25 -15.24 3.41
CA GLY A 355 -19.55 -15.70 2.92
C GLY A 355 -20.32 -14.62 2.15
N ASP A 356 -19.73 -13.44 1.95
CA ASP A 356 -20.29 -12.37 1.12
C ASP A 356 -20.00 -12.64 -0.37
N TRP A 357 -20.69 -13.64 -0.91
CA TRP A 357 -20.56 -14.03 -2.31
C TRP A 357 -21.00 -12.92 -3.26
N HIS A 358 -21.97 -12.09 -2.87
CA HIS A 358 -22.51 -11.03 -3.74
C HIS A 358 -21.48 -9.93 -3.99
N SER A 359 -20.83 -9.43 -2.94
CA SER A 359 -19.72 -8.47 -3.08
C SER A 359 -18.52 -9.08 -3.81
N ALA A 360 -18.28 -10.39 -3.66
CA ALA A 360 -17.23 -11.08 -4.40
C ALA A 360 -17.51 -11.09 -5.92
N LEU A 361 -18.75 -11.40 -6.33
CA LEU A 361 -19.15 -11.41 -7.74
C LEU A 361 -19.20 -10.00 -8.36
N ARG A 362 -19.65 -9.00 -7.60
CA ARG A 362 -19.57 -7.60 -8.03
C ARG A 362 -18.11 -7.18 -8.27
N LEU A 363 -17.21 -7.52 -7.35
CA LEU A 363 -15.78 -7.23 -7.50
C LEU A 363 -15.19 -7.96 -8.72
N TRP A 364 -15.61 -9.20 -8.97
CA TRP A 364 -15.22 -9.98 -10.15
C TRP A 364 -15.54 -9.22 -11.45
N GLN A 365 -16.82 -8.88 -11.68
CA GLN A 365 -17.28 -8.16 -12.88
C GLN A 365 -16.60 -6.80 -13.10
N GLN A 366 -16.24 -6.12 -12.01
CA GLN A 366 -15.65 -4.78 -12.09
C GLN A 366 -14.13 -4.79 -12.30
N ARG A 367 -13.42 -5.82 -11.84
CA ARG A 367 -11.94 -5.79 -11.74
C ARG A 367 -11.23 -6.87 -12.55
N PHE A 368 -11.91 -7.95 -12.92
CA PHE A 368 -11.31 -9.06 -13.63
C PHE A 368 -11.87 -9.18 -15.05
N GLU A 369 -11.05 -9.68 -15.96
CA GLU A 369 -11.50 -10.01 -17.31
C GLU A 369 -12.40 -11.26 -17.28
N PRO A 370 -13.44 -11.30 -18.14
CA PRO A 370 -14.30 -12.48 -18.24
C PRO A 370 -13.50 -13.68 -18.78
N VAL A 371 -13.75 -14.85 -18.21
CA VAL A 371 -13.07 -16.11 -18.58
C VAL A 371 -14.11 -17.14 -18.98
N ARG A 372 -13.91 -17.82 -20.11
CA ARG A 372 -14.86 -18.82 -20.64
C ARG A 372 -15.28 -19.90 -19.62
N GLY A 373 -14.39 -20.29 -18.71
CA GLY A 373 -14.68 -21.27 -17.65
C GLY A 373 -15.44 -20.75 -16.43
N VAL A 374 -15.80 -19.48 -16.42
CA VAL A 374 -16.73 -18.88 -15.45
C VAL A 374 -18.02 -18.58 -16.20
N TYR A 375 -19.11 -19.24 -15.80
CA TYR A 375 -20.39 -19.14 -16.52
C TYR A 375 -21.03 -17.76 -16.30
N GLU A 376 -20.75 -16.82 -17.22
CA GLU A 376 -21.19 -15.42 -17.15
C GLU A 376 -22.70 -15.22 -16.94
N PRO A 377 -23.62 -15.99 -17.57
CA PRO A 377 -25.04 -15.84 -17.31
C PRO A 377 -25.40 -16.00 -15.82
N ALA A 378 -24.77 -16.96 -15.15
CA ALA A 378 -24.93 -17.15 -13.71
C ALA A 378 -24.32 -16.01 -12.89
N VAL A 379 -23.19 -15.44 -13.31
CA VAL A 379 -22.61 -14.28 -12.62
C VAL A 379 -23.57 -13.08 -12.70
N HIS A 380 -24.11 -12.79 -13.88
CA HIS A 380 -25.08 -11.71 -14.08
C HIS A 380 -26.36 -11.93 -13.27
N GLU A 381 -26.91 -13.15 -13.30
CA GLU A 381 -28.09 -13.52 -12.53
C GLU A 381 -27.87 -13.37 -11.02
N LEU A 382 -26.73 -13.84 -10.50
CA LEU A 382 -26.45 -13.75 -9.06
C LEU A 382 -26.17 -12.33 -8.60
N VAL A 383 -25.55 -11.49 -9.44
CA VAL A 383 -25.30 -10.09 -9.10
C VAL A 383 -26.59 -9.26 -9.11
N SER A 384 -27.53 -9.57 -10.01
CA SER A 384 -28.82 -8.85 -10.11
C SER A 384 -29.76 -9.09 -8.92
N ARG A 385 -29.57 -10.19 -8.17
CA ARG A 385 -30.30 -10.52 -6.94
C ARG A 385 -29.95 -9.61 -5.75
N ALA A 386 -29.92 -8.30 -5.95
CA ALA A 386 -29.43 -7.26 -5.05
C ALA A 386 -29.54 -7.62 -3.56
N ARG A 387 -28.39 -7.72 -2.88
CA ARG A 387 -28.32 -7.83 -1.42
C ARG A 387 -27.59 -6.61 -0.85
N PRO A 388 -28.05 -6.08 0.29
CA PRO A 388 -27.29 -5.07 1.00
C PRO A 388 -25.97 -5.69 1.50
N PRO A 389 -24.84 -4.97 1.39
CA PRO A 389 -23.58 -5.44 1.93
C PRO A 389 -23.70 -5.61 3.45
N THR A 390 -23.28 -6.78 3.96
CA THR A 390 -23.46 -7.15 5.37
C THR A 390 -22.41 -6.55 6.30
N LEU A 391 -21.30 -6.05 5.77
CA LEU A 391 -20.16 -5.57 6.54
C LEU A 391 -20.03 -4.04 6.50
N PRO A 392 -19.73 -3.37 7.62
CA PRO A 392 -19.69 -1.91 7.70
C PRO A 392 -18.71 -1.28 6.71
N TYR A 393 -17.49 -1.84 6.62
CA TYR A 393 -16.50 -1.34 5.68
C TYR A 393 -16.94 -1.54 4.23
N VAL A 394 -17.56 -2.67 3.90
CA VAL A 394 -18.07 -2.95 2.55
C VAL A 394 -19.17 -1.98 2.18
N ALA A 395 -20.13 -1.77 3.07
CA ALA A 395 -21.20 -0.79 2.87
C ALA A 395 -20.64 0.60 2.56
N SER A 396 -19.65 1.06 3.34
CA SER A 396 -19.01 2.36 3.09
C SER A 396 -18.26 2.44 1.76
N VAL A 397 -17.60 1.36 1.33
CA VAL A 397 -16.88 1.30 0.04
C VAL A 397 -17.86 1.27 -1.12
N THR A 398 -18.93 0.48 -1.01
CA THR A 398 -19.98 0.36 -2.02
C THR A 398 -20.70 1.69 -2.20
N ALA A 399 -21.16 2.32 -1.12
CA ALA A 399 -21.79 3.65 -1.17
C ALA A 399 -20.86 4.73 -1.77
N ASN A 400 -19.58 4.72 -1.40
CA ASN A 400 -18.60 5.64 -1.98
C ASN A 400 -18.29 5.35 -3.45
N SER A 401 -18.47 4.10 -3.90
CA SER A 401 -18.35 3.74 -5.31
C SER A 401 -19.59 4.21 -6.08
N GLU A 402 -20.78 4.00 -5.52
CA GLU A 402 -22.08 4.42 -6.09
C GLU A 402 -22.24 5.94 -6.20
N ARG A 403 -21.53 6.71 -5.37
CA ARG A 403 -21.47 8.18 -5.48
C ARG A 403 -20.54 8.69 -6.59
N ARG A 404 -19.67 7.85 -7.17
CA ARG A 404 -18.74 8.29 -8.24
C ARG A 404 -19.44 8.30 -9.60
N PRO A 405 -19.17 9.27 -10.49
CA PRO A 405 -19.66 9.23 -11.86
C PRO A 405 -19.25 7.93 -12.58
N GLU A 406 -20.13 7.36 -13.41
CA GLU A 406 -19.88 6.07 -14.09
C GLU A 406 -18.63 6.09 -14.96
N ARG A 407 -18.36 7.21 -15.66
CA ARG A 407 -17.14 7.40 -16.47
C ARG A 407 -15.85 7.10 -15.70
N THR A 408 -15.74 7.56 -14.44
CA THR A 408 -14.54 7.32 -13.60
C THR A 408 -14.51 5.91 -12.98
N ARG A 409 -15.59 5.12 -13.07
CA ARG A 409 -15.62 3.71 -12.64
C ARG A 409 -15.03 2.78 -13.70
N HIS A 410 -15.27 3.08 -14.98
CA HIS A 410 -14.87 2.24 -16.12
C HIS A 410 -13.43 2.47 -16.60
N GLU A 411 -12.76 3.53 -16.18
CA GLU A 411 -11.37 3.86 -16.57
C GLU A 411 -10.30 2.89 -16.03
N ARG A 412 -10.62 2.03 -15.06
CA ARG A 412 -9.62 1.13 -14.51
C ARG A 412 -9.52 -0.13 -15.36
N ALA A 413 -8.35 -0.36 -15.96
CA ALA A 413 -8.02 -1.60 -16.63
C ALA A 413 -8.43 -2.83 -15.78
N ARG A 414 -9.11 -3.77 -16.43
CA ARG A 414 -9.42 -5.09 -15.87
C ARG A 414 -8.13 -5.91 -15.81
N ILE A 415 -8.10 -6.84 -14.87
CA ILE A 415 -6.92 -7.66 -14.58
C ILE A 415 -7.20 -9.07 -15.09
N MET A 416 -6.26 -9.63 -15.85
CA MET A 416 -6.30 -11.04 -16.24
C MET A 416 -6.29 -11.91 -14.98
N PRO A 417 -7.34 -12.72 -14.72
CA PRO A 417 -7.45 -13.47 -13.48
C PRO A 417 -6.45 -14.62 -13.39
N THR A 418 -5.88 -14.80 -12.19
CA THR A 418 -5.07 -15.98 -11.87
C THR A 418 -5.97 -17.21 -11.65
N PRO A 419 -5.43 -18.44 -11.76
CA PRO A 419 -6.20 -19.65 -11.42
C PRO A 419 -6.75 -19.65 -9.99
N TYR A 420 -6.05 -18.99 -9.09
CA TYR A 420 -6.52 -18.81 -7.72
C TYR A 420 -7.73 -17.86 -7.63
N ALA A 421 -7.76 -16.79 -8.43
CA ALA A 421 -8.92 -15.90 -8.53
C ALA A 421 -10.13 -16.62 -9.13
N VAL A 422 -9.93 -17.37 -10.22
CA VAL A 422 -10.98 -18.19 -10.86
C VAL A 422 -11.56 -19.21 -9.87
N ALA A 423 -10.70 -19.96 -9.17
CA ALA A 423 -11.17 -20.90 -8.15
C ALA A 423 -11.95 -20.22 -7.03
N THR A 424 -11.62 -18.97 -6.70
CA THR A 424 -12.31 -18.18 -5.66
C THR A 424 -13.70 -17.72 -6.13
N VAL A 425 -13.81 -17.23 -7.36
CA VAL A 425 -15.12 -16.82 -7.90
C VAL A 425 -16.04 -18.03 -8.08
N LEU A 426 -15.52 -19.17 -8.55
CA LEU A 426 -16.29 -20.41 -8.65
C LEU A 426 -16.82 -20.86 -7.29
N ARG A 427 -16.00 -20.80 -6.22
CA ARG A 427 -16.48 -21.08 -4.86
C ARG A 427 -17.59 -20.13 -4.42
N ALA A 428 -17.50 -18.85 -4.75
CA ALA A 428 -18.54 -17.87 -4.43
C ALA A 428 -19.85 -18.17 -5.17
N MET A 429 -19.79 -18.45 -6.48
CA MET A 429 -20.97 -18.83 -7.28
C MET A 429 -21.61 -20.13 -6.78
N VAL A 430 -20.81 -21.17 -6.56
CA VAL A 430 -21.28 -22.47 -6.08
C VAL A 430 -21.94 -22.35 -4.70
N ARG A 431 -21.42 -21.49 -3.82
CA ARG A 431 -22.06 -21.19 -2.54
C ARG A 431 -23.37 -20.40 -2.68
N ALA A 432 -23.45 -19.49 -3.66
CA ALA A 432 -24.63 -18.65 -3.89
C ALA A 432 -25.85 -19.47 -4.36
N TYR A 433 -25.65 -20.45 -5.23
CA TYR A 433 -26.72 -21.38 -5.65
C TYR A 433 -27.04 -22.45 -4.60
N GLY A 434 -26.15 -22.71 -3.66
CA GLY A 434 -26.36 -23.74 -2.63
C GLY A 434 -26.44 -25.15 -3.23
N PRO A 435 -27.24 -26.08 -2.67
CA PRO A 435 -27.38 -27.44 -3.16
C PRO A 435 -28.40 -27.55 -4.32
N ASP A 436 -28.40 -26.61 -5.26
CA ASP A 436 -29.21 -26.70 -6.48
C ASP A 436 -28.41 -27.36 -7.61
N GLY A 437 -28.65 -28.66 -7.83
CA GLY A 437 -27.94 -29.42 -8.84
C GLY A 437 -28.17 -28.96 -10.28
N LYS A 438 -29.34 -28.35 -10.58
CA LYS A 438 -29.68 -27.92 -11.94
C LYS A 438 -28.91 -26.68 -12.35
N ALA A 439 -28.77 -25.72 -11.43
CA ALA A 439 -28.01 -24.49 -11.67
C ALA A 439 -26.49 -24.71 -11.70
N LEU A 440 -25.99 -25.66 -10.90
CA LEU A 440 -24.55 -25.95 -10.80
C LEU A 440 -23.98 -26.76 -11.98
N ALA A 441 -24.80 -27.59 -12.64
CA ALA A 441 -24.37 -28.42 -13.77
C ALA A 441 -23.85 -27.63 -15.00
N PRO A 442 -24.53 -26.59 -15.52
CA PRO A 442 -24.01 -25.79 -16.63
C PRO A 442 -22.73 -25.04 -16.27
N MET A 443 -22.59 -24.58 -15.01
CA MET A 443 -21.35 -23.96 -14.55
C MET A 443 -20.17 -24.93 -14.58
N TYR A 444 -20.39 -26.19 -14.16
CA TYR A 444 -19.36 -27.22 -14.23
C TYR A 444 -19.03 -27.60 -15.67
N ALA A 445 -20.02 -27.69 -16.56
CA ALA A 445 -19.80 -27.93 -17.99
C ALA A 445 -18.90 -26.85 -18.61
N ALA A 446 -19.23 -25.56 -18.37
CA ALA A 446 -18.42 -24.44 -18.86
C ALA A 446 -16.98 -24.48 -18.35
N LEU A 447 -16.76 -24.90 -17.09
CA LEU A 447 -15.41 -25.09 -16.55
C LEU A 447 -14.64 -26.17 -17.33
N VAL A 448 -15.26 -27.33 -17.56
CA VAL A 448 -14.63 -28.46 -18.27
C VAL A 448 -14.31 -28.07 -19.72
N ASP A 449 -15.26 -27.44 -20.42
CA ASP A 449 -15.08 -27.03 -21.82
C ASP A 449 -13.94 -26.01 -21.98
N ALA A 450 -13.70 -25.18 -20.96
CA ALA A 450 -12.65 -24.17 -20.93
C ALA A 450 -11.35 -24.64 -20.25
N ALA A 451 -11.27 -25.86 -19.73
CA ALA A 451 -10.10 -26.36 -19.01
C ALA A 451 -9.01 -26.79 -20.00
N GLN A 452 -8.08 -25.89 -20.31
CA GLN A 452 -6.92 -26.16 -21.16
C GLN A 452 -5.62 -26.14 -20.33
N PRO A 453 -4.62 -27.00 -20.61
CA PRO A 453 -3.34 -26.99 -19.92
C PRO A 453 -2.69 -25.58 -19.89
N GLY A 454 -2.30 -25.11 -18.70
CA GLY A 454 -1.68 -23.79 -18.53
C GLY A 454 -2.64 -22.59 -18.52
N GLY A 455 -3.95 -22.79 -18.77
CA GLY A 455 -4.96 -21.74 -18.75
C GLY A 455 -5.36 -21.27 -17.34
N PRO A 456 -6.12 -20.16 -17.22
CA PRO A 456 -6.60 -19.64 -15.93
C PRO A 456 -7.59 -20.57 -15.21
N THR A 457 -8.17 -21.53 -15.93
CA THR A 457 -9.07 -22.57 -15.41
C THR A 457 -8.33 -23.85 -15.01
N ALA A 458 -7.05 -23.97 -15.35
CA ALA A 458 -6.23 -25.18 -15.21
C ALA A 458 -5.69 -25.39 -13.79
N SER A 459 -6.58 -25.46 -12.81
CA SER A 459 -6.21 -25.71 -11.42
C SER A 459 -7.17 -26.67 -10.75
N ALA A 460 -6.63 -27.62 -9.99
CA ALA A 460 -7.42 -28.50 -9.14
C ALA A 460 -8.36 -27.71 -8.21
N ALA A 461 -7.97 -26.49 -7.81
CA ALA A 461 -8.79 -25.61 -6.97
C ALA A 461 -10.12 -25.18 -7.63
N CYS A 462 -10.17 -25.11 -8.96
CA CYS A 462 -11.38 -24.76 -9.72
C CYS A 462 -12.41 -25.88 -9.65
N PHE A 463 -11.98 -27.12 -9.83
CA PHE A 463 -12.83 -28.31 -9.71
C PHE A 463 -13.24 -28.58 -8.26
N GLU A 464 -12.31 -28.39 -7.30
CA GLU A 464 -12.58 -28.52 -5.87
C GLU A 464 -13.73 -27.63 -5.38
N ALA A 465 -13.99 -26.50 -6.04
CA ALA A 465 -15.10 -25.61 -5.72
C ALA A 465 -16.46 -26.33 -5.74
N PHE A 466 -16.62 -27.34 -6.60
CA PHE A 466 -17.86 -28.08 -6.79
C PHE A 466 -18.00 -29.28 -5.84
N ILE A 467 -16.90 -29.89 -5.37
CA ILE A 467 -16.93 -31.14 -4.57
C ILE A 467 -17.85 -31.03 -3.36
N ALA A 468 -17.78 -29.92 -2.62
CA ALA A 468 -18.57 -29.73 -1.41
C ALA A 468 -20.08 -29.65 -1.67
N MET A 469 -20.51 -29.01 -2.75
CA MET A 469 -21.94 -28.90 -3.07
C MET A 469 -22.45 -30.13 -3.84
N SER A 470 -21.69 -30.67 -4.79
CA SER A 470 -22.06 -31.89 -5.51
C SER A 470 -22.29 -33.07 -4.55
N SER A 471 -21.44 -33.20 -3.52
CA SER A 471 -21.62 -34.22 -2.47
C SER A 471 -22.78 -33.94 -1.50
N ARG A 472 -23.31 -32.71 -1.43
CA ARG A 472 -24.50 -32.36 -0.64
C ARG A 472 -25.80 -32.59 -1.41
N VAL A 473 -25.79 -32.37 -2.73
CA VAL A 473 -26.93 -32.61 -3.61
C VAL A 473 -27.28 -34.09 -3.65
N ASP A 474 -26.28 -34.95 -3.92
CA ASP A 474 -26.47 -36.41 -3.89
C ASP A 474 -25.17 -37.10 -3.47
N ALA A 475 -25.03 -37.33 -2.16
CA ALA A 475 -23.84 -37.94 -1.57
C ALA A 475 -23.59 -39.35 -2.11
N LYS A 476 -24.65 -40.16 -2.27
CA LYS A 476 -24.55 -41.57 -2.69
C LYS A 476 -24.07 -41.67 -4.13
N ARG A 477 -24.63 -40.84 -5.02
CA ARG A 477 -24.21 -40.78 -6.42
C ARG A 477 -22.80 -40.23 -6.55
N PHE A 478 -22.47 -39.16 -5.84
CA PHE A 478 -21.18 -38.48 -5.95
C PHE A 478 -19.98 -39.41 -5.68
N VAL A 479 -20.10 -40.32 -4.72
CA VAL A 479 -19.02 -41.27 -4.34
C VAL A 479 -19.09 -42.63 -5.05
N SER A 480 -20.13 -42.89 -5.84
CA SER A 480 -20.33 -44.19 -6.46
C SER A 480 -19.38 -44.38 -7.65
N PRO A 481 -18.51 -45.41 -7.65
CA PRO A 481 -17.64 -45.71 -8.80
C PRO A 481 -18.40 -46.26 -10.00
N ARG A 482 -19.62 -46.78 -9.78
CA ARG A 482 -20.46 -47.37 -10.82
C ARG A 482 -21.31 -46.34 -11.57
N VAL A 483 -21.37 -45.11 -11.09
CA VAL A 483 -22.18 -44.05 -11.70
C VAL A 483 -21.26 -43.05 -12.39
N SER A 484 -21.48 -42.88 -13.69
CA SER A 484 -20.83 -41.84 -14.49
C SER A 484 -21.83 -40.76 -14.86
N ARG A 485 -21.31 -39.57 -15.14
CA ARG A 485 -22.07 -38.48 -15.75
C ARG A 485 -22.37 -38.89 -17.19
N THR A 486 -23.66 -38.94 -17.56
CA THR A 486 -24.09 -39.28 -18.92
C THR A 486 -24.49 -38.06 -19.74
N THR A 487 -24.90 -36.98 -19.08
CA THR A 487 -25.31 -35.72 -19.74
C THR A 487 -24.66 -34.50 -19.09
N ALA A 488 -24.48 -33.43 -19.88
CA ALA A 488 -23.91 -32.16 -19.41
C ALA A 488 -24.77 -31.49 -18.31
N GLN A 489 -26.07 -31.79 -18.27
CA GLN A 489 -27.02 -31.30 -17.28
C GLN A 489 -26.93 -32.00 -15.91
N GLN A 490 -26.13 -33.06 -15.80
CA GLN A 490 -25.90 -33.74 -14.55
C GLN A 490 -24.62 -33.25 -13.87
N LEU A 491 -24.68 -33.11 -12.54
CA LEU A 491 -23.49 -32.86 -11.73
C LEU A 491 -22.46 -34.01 -11.84
N PRO A 492 -21.16 -33.69 -11.73
CA PRO A 492 -20.11 -34.68 -11.77
C PRO A 492 -20.12 -35.57 -10.53
N THR A 493 -19.72 -36.83 -10.69
CA THR A 493 -19.25 -37.67 -9.59
C THR A 493 -17.78 -37.37 -9.31
N MET A 494 -17.24 -37.84 -8.18
CA MET A 494 -15.81 -37.73 -7.91
C MET A 494 -14.96 -38.32 -9.06
N TRP A 495 -15.39 -39.47 -9.58
CA TRP A 495 -14.66 -40.20 -10.61
C TRP A 495 -14.74 -39.54 -11.99
N THR A 496 -15.83 -38.85 -12.30
CA THR A 496 -15.87 -38.03 -13.53
C THR A 496 -14.98 -36.81 -13.36
N MET A 497 -15.01 -36.16 -12.19
CA MET A 497 -14.16 -35.00 -11.93
C MET A 497 -12.66 -35.32 -12.01
N LEU A 498 -12.24 -36.48 -11.50
CA LEU A 498 -10.86 -36.95 -11.65
C LEU A 498 -10.47 -37.22 -13.11
N ARG A 499 -11.39 -37.78 -13.91
CA ARG A 499 -11.18 -37.97 -15.35
C ARG A 499 -11.09 -36.64 -16.09
N ASP A 500 -11.96 -35.69 -15.77
CA ASP A 500 -11.96 -34.34 -16.36
C ASP A 500 -10.67 -33.59 -15.99
N MET A 501 -10.20 -33.70 -14.74
CA MET A 501 -8.89 -33.18 -14.31
C MET A 501 -7.74 -33.82 -15.11
N GLN A 502 -7.76 -35.15 -15.25
CA GLN A 502 -6.73 -35.87 -16.00
C GLN A 502 -6.71 -35.46 -17.48
N ALA A 503 -7.88 -35.33 -18.11
CA ALA A 503 -8.01 -34.87 -19.49
C ALA A 503 -7.48 -33.44 -19.69
N ALA A 504 -7.61 -32.59 -18.68
CA ALA A 504 -7.05 -31.24 -18.67
C ALA A 504 -5.58 -31.16 -18.19
N CYS A 505 -4.90 -32.30 -17.99
CA CYS A 505 -3.53 -32.39 -17.44
C CYS A 505 -3.36 -31.77 -16.05
N ILE A 506 -4.39 -31.86 -15.20
CA ILE A 506 -4.41 -31.30 -13.83
C ILE A 506 -4.26 -32.43 -12.81
N VAL A 507 -3.30 -32.28 -11.90
CA VAL A 507 -3.04 -33.26 -10.84
C VAL A 507 -3.90 -32.94 -9.60
N PRO A 508 -4.65 -33.91 -9.04
CA PRO A 508 -5.39 -33.72 -7.80
C PRO A 508 -4.45 -33.49 -6.61
N ARG A 509 -4.89 -32.67 -5.65
CA ARG A 509 -4.09 -32.25 -4.48
C ARG A 509 -4.52 -33.00 -3.22
N SER A 510 -3.73 -32.90 -2.16
CA SER A 510 -4.13 -33.37 -0.81
C SER A 510 -5.48 -32.79 -0.35
N SER A 511 -5.78 -31.53 -0.72
CA SER A 511 -7.08 -30.91 -0.49
C SER A 511 -8.21 -31.60 -1.24
N THR A 512 -7.99 -32.02 -2.48
CA THR A 512 -8.98 -32.73 -3.30
C THR A 512 -9.39 -34.04 -2.62
N TRP A 513 -8.40 -34.82 -2.16
CA TRP A 513 -8.63 -36.06 -1.42
C TRP A 513 -9.29 -35.84 -0.06
N THR A 514 -8.91 -34.77 0.64
CA THR A 514 -9.56 -34.39 1.91
C THR A 514 -11.04 -34.08 1.72
N LEU A 515 -11.40 -33.34 0.66
CA LEU A 515 -12.80 -33.04 0.33
C LEU A 515 -13.56 -34.31 -0.08
N PHE A 516 -12.90 -35.25 -0.75
CA PHE A 516 -13.50 -36.54 -1.09
C PHE A 516 -13.76 -37.41 0.16
N LEU A 517 -12.82 -37.48 1.10
CA LEU A 517 -13.02 -38.16 2.38
C LEU A 517 -14.20 -37.54 3.15
N GLN A 518 -14.31 -36.22 3.16
CA GLN A 518 -15.47 -35.53 3.74
C GLN A 518 -16.78 -35.87 3.01
N ALA A 519 -16.76 -36.01 1.69
CA ALA A 519 -17.92 -36.44 0.91
C ALA A 519 -18.32 -37.89 1.22
N LEU A 520 -17.36 -38.79 1.40
CA LEU A 520 -17.61 -40.18 1.82
C LEU A 520 -18.29 -40.26 3.19
N LEU A 521 -17.92 -39.40 4.12
CA LEU A 521 -18.55 -39.32 5.44
C LEU A 521 -20.00 -38.83 5.39
N ARG A 522 -20.40 -38.09 4.34
CA ARG A 522 -21.79 -37.62 4.15
C ARG A 522 -22.73 -38.73 3.67
N ASP A 523 -22.21 -39.79 3.06
CA ASP A 523 -23.01 -40.93 2.63
C ASP A 523 -23.42 -41.80 3.84
N ARG A 524 -24.65 -41.59 4.30
CA ARG A 524 -25.25 -42.34 5.43
C ARG A 524 -25.28 -43.85 5.19
N SER A 525 -25.35 -44.31 3.93
CA SER A 525 -25.41 -45.74 3.60
C SER A 525 -24.10 -46.49 3.92
N ARG A 526 -22.97 -45.78 3.86
CA ARG A 526 -21.65 -46.30 4.26
C ARG A 526 -21.37 -46.08 5.75
N ALA A 527 -21.86 -44.98 6.34
CA ALA A 527 -21.77 -44.74 7.78
C ALA A 527 -22.45 -45.85 8.60
N VAL A 528 -23.61 -46.35 8.14
CA VAL A 528 -24.32 -47.49 8.75
C VAL A 528 -23.53 -48.81 8.60
N ARG A 529 -22.83 -49.04 7.48
CA ARG A 529 -21.95 -50.21 7.32
C ARG A 529 -20.74 -50.15 8.25
N CYS A 530 -20.08 -48.99 8.39
CA CYS A 530 -18.98 -48.84 9.35
C CYS A 530 -19.45 -49.02 10.80
N CYS A 531 -20.64 -48.53 11.16
CA CYS A 531 -21.24 -48.77 12.47
C CYS A 531 -21.64 -50.24 12.68
N ARG A 532 -22.18 -50.93 11.67
CA ARG A 532 -22.49 -52.36 11.72
C ARG A 532 -21.23 -53.23 11.79
N VAL A 533 -20.15 -52.86 11.10
CA VAL A 533 -18.84 -53.55 11.17
C VAL A 533 -18.17 -53.30 12.52
N ARG A 534 -18.25 -52.10 13.10
CA ARG A 534 -17.80 -51.83 14.48
C ARG A 534 -18.64 -52.56 15.53
N ARG A 535 -19.97 -52.66 15.36
CA ARG A 535 -20.84 -53.49 16.22
C ARG A 535 -20.53 -54.98 16.09
N ARG A 536 -20.31 -55.50 14.87
CA ARG A 536 -19.90 -56.89 14.64
C ARG A 536 -18.51 -57.20 15.21
N ARG A 537 -17.54 -56.29 15.11
CA ARG A 537 -16.23 -56.44 15.75
C ARG A 537 -16.32 -56.38 17.29
N ARG A 538 -17.14 -55.48 17.86
CA ARG A 538 -17.41 -55.48 19.32
C ARG A 538 -18.12 -56.76 19.79
N MET A 539 -19.07 -57.29 19.02
CA MET A 539 -19.70 -58.58 19.31
C MET A 539 -18.73 -59.76 19.14
N GLN A 540 -17.84 -59.76 18.15
CA GLN A 540 -16.80 -60.80 18.02
C GLN A 540 -15.78 -60.76 19.14
N VAL A 541 -15.37 -59.57 19.61
CA VAL A 541 -14.47 -59.44 20.78
C VAL A 541 -15.18 -59.86 22.07
N SER A 542 -16.48 -59.60 22.21
CA SER A 542 -17.28 -60.05 23.37
C SER A 542 -17.54 -61.57 23.35
N CYS A 543 -17.78 -62.17 22.18
CA CYS A 543 -17.87 -63.64 22.03
C CYS A 543 -16.51 -64.35 22.20
N MET A 544 -15.39 -63.71 21.81
CA MET A 544 -14.04 -64.25 22.10
C MET A 544 -13.68 -64.11 23.58
N CYS A 545 -14.07 -63.03 24.26
CA CYS A 545 -13.89 -62.91 25.72
C CYS A 545 -14.73 -63.93 26.50
N SER A 546 -15.95 -64.24 26.05
CA SER A 546 -16.78 -65.29 26.67
C SER A 546 -16.20 -66.70 26.48
N ARG A 547 -15.62 -67.01 25.31
CA ARG A 547 -14.92 -68.29 25.09
C ARG A 547 -13.54 -68.39 25.77
N ALA A 548 -12.88 -67.25 26.02
CA ALA A 548 -11.60 -67.20 26.75
C ALA A 548 -11.78 -67.22 28.28
N CYS A 549 -12.90 -66.71 28.81
CA CYS A 549 -13.24 -66.81 30.25
C CYS A 549 -13.81 -68.18 30.67
N GLY A 550 -14.18 -69.06 29.74
CA GLY A 550 -14.71 -70.40 30.06
C GLY A 550 -13.67 -71.48 30.39
N LYS A 551 -12.37 -71.14 30.53
CA LYS A 551 -11.30 -72.13 30.74
C LYS A 551 -10.32 -71.89 31.89
N ARG A 552 -10.61 -70.97 32.81
CA ARG A 552 -9.90 -70.87 34.09
C ARG A 552 -10.83 -70.40 35.20
N LEU A 553 -11.34 -71.34 35.99
CA LEU A 553 -11.47 -71.27 37.46
C LEU A 553 -12.31 -72.45 37.94
N VAL A 554 -11.64 -73.56 38.28
CA VAL A 554 -12.11 -74.57 39.21
C VAL A 554 -10.94 -74.91 40.14
N ARG A 555 -11.20 -74.86 41.45
CA ARG A 555 -10.35 -75.04 42.65
C ARG A 555 -9.56 -73.79 43.10
N GLY A 556 -9.69 -73.29 44.33
CA GLY A 556 -10.49 -73.72 45.47
C GLY A 556 -10.03 -72.98 46.75
N ASP A 557 -11.01 -72.50 47.51
CA ASP A 557 -11.14 -72.31 48.97
C ASP A 557 -10.24 -71.41 49.84
N GLY A 558 -10.96 -70.74 50.76
CA GLY A 558 -10.52 -70.17 52.05
C GLY A 558 -10.13 -68.70 51.97
N GLY A 559 -10.77 -67.72 52.59
CA GLY A 559 -11.52 -67.71 53.84
C GLY A 559 -10.95 -66.60 54.74
N ALA A 560 -11.85 -65.76 55.27
CA ALA A 560 -11.68 -64.84 56.42
C ALA A 560 -11.10 -63.41 56.21
N ARG A 561 -12.01 -62.43 56.39
CA ARG A 561 -11.99 -61.24 57.27
C ARG A 561 -10.67 -60.49 57.50
N PHE A 562 -10.63 -59.18 57.23
CA PHE A 562 -10.86 -58.08 58.21
C PHE A 562 -10.48 -56.71 57.60
N GLY A 563 -11.34 -55.71 57.84
CA GLY A 563 -10.99 -54.35 58.33
C GLY A 563 -9.99 -53.43 57.61
N ARG A 564 -10.54 -52.28 57.19
CA ARG A 564 -9.96 -50.97 56.82
C ARG A 564 -9.46 -50.80 55.39
#